data_AF-A0AAW8KSQ7-F1
#
_entry.id   AF-A0AAW8KSQ7-F1
#
_cell.length_a   1.000
_cell.length_b   1.000
_cell.length_c   1.000
_cell.angle_alpha   90.00
_cell.angle_beta   90.00
_cell.angle_gamma   90.00
#
_symmetry.space_group_name_H-M   'P 1'
#
loop_
_entity.id
_entity.type
_entity.pdbx_description
1 polymer ?
#
loop_
_entity_poly.entity_id
_entity_poly.type
_entity_poly.pdbx_seq_one_letter_code
_entity_poly.pdbx_strand_id
1 'polypeptide(L)'
;GGAGGKLDPLKIRVADLSKTEQDPMLAKLRSQLRARGICKKPKEKFGITCIYSIDNPFSSADVCPSAGLRCGGYGSAVVVTSSF
;
A
#
# COMPACT_ATOMS: atom_id res chain seq x y z
N GLY A 1 -3.05 -3.89 1.22
CA GLY A 1 -2.20 -2.68 1.08
C GLY A 1 -2.98 -1.63 0.33
N GLY A 2 -2.36 -0.49 0.04
CA GLY A 2 -2.91 0.53 -0.83
C GLY A 2 -2.79 0.16 -2.30
N ALA A 3 -3.89 0.28 -3.03
CA ALA A 3 -3.96 0.09 -4.48
C ALA A 3 -4.04 1.43 -5.26
N GLY A 4 -4.10 2.56 -4.55
CA GLY A 4 -4.13 3.90 -5.16
C GLY A 4 -2.79 4.27 -5.80
N GLY A 5 -2.86 4.98 -6.93
CA GLY A 5 -1.68 5.40 -7.70
C GLY A 5 -0.92 4.28 -8.38
N LYS A 6 -1.46 3.06 -8.47
CA LYS A 6 -0.78 1.92 -9.08
C LYS A 6 -1.39 1.60 -10.44
N LEU A 7 -0.55 1.17 -11.39
CA LEU A 7 -0.96 0.93 -12.77
C LEU A 7 -0.76 -0.53 -13.19
N ASP A 8 0.27 -1.19 -12.67
CA ASP A 8 0.60 -2.55 -13.08
C ASP A 8 0.03 -3.61 -12.11
N PRO A 9 -1.02 -4.36 -12.49
CA PRO A 9 -1.57 -5.44 -11.68
C PRO A 9 -0.61 -6.63 -11.55
N LEU A 10 0.34 -6.82 -12.49
CA LEU A 10 1.30 -7.91 -12.43
C LEU A 10 2.35 -7.74 -11.32
N LYS A 11 2.39 -6.58 -10.67
CA LYS A 11 3.22 -6.28 -9.50
C LYS A 11 2.53 -6.56 -8.17
N ILE A 12 1.29 -7.08 -8.18
CA ILE A 12 0.59 -7.49 -6.96
C ILE A 12 1.25 -8.75 -6.37
N ARG A 13 1.49 -8.75 -5.07
CA ARG A 13 2.17 -9.80 -4.32
C ARG A 13 1.43 -10.07 -3.02
N VAL A 14 1.61 -11.28 -2.51
CA VAL A 14 1.09 -11.70 -1.21
C VAL A 14 2.28 -12.05 -0.32
N ALA A 15 2.40 -11.37 0.82
CA ALA A 15 3.47 -11.64 1.77
C ALA A 15 3.03 -11.27 3.20
N ASP A 16 3.82 -11.68 4.20
CA ASP A 16 3.64 -11.18 5.56
C ASP A 16 3.83 -9.65 5.60
N LEU A 17 3.06 -8.97 6.45
CA LEU A 17 3.14 -7.52 6.65
C LEU A 17 4.59 -7.04 6.84
N SER A 18 5.45 -7.79 7.53
CA SER A 18 6.87 -7.44 7.75
C SER A 18 7.65 -7.22 6.44
N LYS A 19 7.31 -7.97 5.39
CA LYS A 19 7.99 -7.99 4.09
C LYS A 19 7.36 -7.05 3.05
N THR A 20 6.30 -6.35 3.41
CA THR A 20 5.63 -5.42 2.49
C THR A 20 6.52 -4.19 2.22
N GLU A 21 6.51 -3.73 0.98
CA GLU A 21 7.33 -2.63 0.46
C GLU A 21 6.51 -1.78 -0.53
N GLN A 22 7.00 -0.57 -0.84
CA GLN A 22 6.33 0.38 -1.77
C GLN A 22 4.86 0.67 -1.42
N ASP A 23 4.53 0.64 -0.13
CA ASP A 23 3.19 0.87 0.39
C ASP A 23 3.24 1.75 1.65
N PRO A 24 2.99 3.08 1.52
CA PRO A 24 3.04 4.00 2.65
C PRO A 24 2.02 3.67 3.75
N MET A 25 0.86 3.11 3.38
CA MET A 25 -0.18 2.73 4.33
C MET A 25 0.28 1.56 5.20
N LEU A 26 0.84 0.51 4.58
CA LEU A 26 1.37 -0.65 5.31
C LEU A 26 2.63 -0.30 6.11
N ALA A 27 3.47 0.63 5.64
CA ALA A 27 4.59 1.16 6.41
C ALA A 27 4.12 1.86 7.69
N LYS A 28 3.09 2.71 7.61
CA LYS A 28 2.48 3.37 8.78
C LYS A 28 1.86 2.35 9.74
N LEU A 29 1.15 1.35 9.22
CA LEU A 29 0.58 0.27 10.02
C LEU A 29 1.65 -0.51 10.79
N ARG A 30 2.75 -0.90 10.13
CA ARG A 30 3.90 -1.56 10.79
C ARG A 30 4.46 -0.71 11.93
N SER A 31 4.62 0.59 11.71
CA SER A 31 5.10 1.52 12.73
C SER A 31 4.17 1.57 13.94
N GLN A 32 2.85 1.66 13.71
CA GLN A 32 1.84 1.68 14.78
C GLN A 32 1.78 0.35 15.56
N LEU A 33 1.87 -0.79 14.89
CA LEU A 33 1.88 -2.10 15.56
C LEU A 33 3.14 -2.26 16.43
N ARG A 34 4.30 -1.83 15.93
CA ARG A 34 5.54 -1.84 16.72
C ARG A 34 5.48 -0.90 17.92
N ALA A 35 4.88 0.28 17.77
CA ALA A 35 4.65 1.20 18.89
C ALA A 35 3.75 0.61 19.97
N ARG A 36 2.78 -0.25 19.60
CA ARG A 36 1.95 -1.02 20.53
C ARG A 36 2.64 -2.26 21.10
N GLY A 37 3.91 -2.48 20.78
CA GLY A 37 4.73 -3.58 21.29
C GLY A 37 4.60 -4.89 20.52
N ILE A 38 3.93 -4.91 19.37
CA ILE A 38 3.78 -6.09 18.51
C ILE A 38 5.00 -6.19 17.58
N CYS A 39 5.65 -7.36 17.51
CA CYS A 39 6.78 -7.66 16.62
C CYS A 39 7.88 -6.59 16.65
N LYS A 40 8.44 -6.38 17.86
CA LYS A 40 9.44 -5.35 18.15
C LYS A 40 10.73 -5.52 17.35
N LYS A 41 11.07 -6.75 16.95
CA LYS A 41 12.29 -7.01 16.17
C LYS A 41 12.04 -6.75 14.68
N PRO A 42 12.96 -6.06 13.96
CA PRO A 42 12.77 -5.72 12.55
C PRO A 42 12.54 -6.91 11.61
N LYS A 43 13.15 -8.07 11.92
CA LYS A 43 13.08 -9.31 11.12
C LYS A 43 11.98 -10.27 11.58
N GLU A 44 11.25 -9.92 12.63
CA GLU A 44 10.17 -10.76 13.15
C GLU A 44 8.92 -10.59 12.26
N LYS A 45 8.30 -11.72 11.92
CA LYS A 45 7.06 -11.74 11.15
C LYS A 45 5.92 -11.22 12.01
N PHE A 46 4.96 -10.51 11.40
CA PHE A 46 3.74 -10.11 12.10
C PHE A 46 2.71 -11.25 12.18
N GLY A 47 2.83 -12.27 11.31
CA GLY A 47 1.81 -13.31 11.16
C GLY A 47 0.56 -12.80 10.43
N ILE A 48 0.67 -11.68 9.72
CA ILE A 48 -0.44 -11.01 9.04
C ILE A 48 -0.17 -11.07 7.54
N THR A 49 -0.90 -11.93 6.83
CA THR A 49 -0.83 -11.99 5.36
C THR A 49 -1.43 -10.73 4.76
N CYS A 50 -0.69 -10.07 3.88
CA CYS A 50 -1.08 -8.84 3.21
C CYS A 50 -0.96 -9.01 1.69
N ILE A 51 -2.01 -8.59 0.97
CA ILE A 51 -1.97 -8.35 -0.47
C ILE A 51 -1.48 -6.91 -0.66
N TYR A 52 -0.42 -6.72 -1.42
CA TYR A 52 0.16 -5.40 -1.73
C TYR A 52 0.74 -5.40 -3.13
N SER A 53 1.21 -4.25 -3.61
CA SER A 53 1.90 -4.19 -4.91
C SER A 53 3.21 -3.42 -4.74
N ILE A 54 4.25 -3.94 -5.39
CA ILE A 54 5.60 -3.36 -5.42
C ILE A 54 5.73 -2.21 -6.43
N ASP A 55 4.63 -1.86 -7.10
CA ASP A 55 4.59 -0.73 -8.03
C ASP A 55 4.76 0.59 -7.29
N ASN A 56 5.58 1.48 -7.84
CA ASN A 56 5.80 2.81 -7.25
C ASN A 56 4.53 3.65 -7.46
N PRO A 57 3.88 4.15 -6.39
CA PRO A 57 2.67 4.95 -6.55
C PRO A 57 2.94 6.19 -7.42
N PHE A 58 2.22 6.30 -8.52
CA PHE A 58 2.17 7.49 -9.35
C PHE A 58 1.42 8.59 -8.60
N SER A 59 2.08 9.74 -8.42
CA SER A 59 1.48 10.96 -7.87
C SER A 59 1.87 12.11 -8.78
N SER A 60 1.04 12.39 -9.78
CA SER A 60 1.18 13.64 -10.54
C SER A 60 0.33 14.71 -9.86
N ALA A 61 1.00 15.79 -9.43
CA ALA A 61 0.37 16.96 -8.83
C ALA A 61 -0.51 17.76 -9.84
N ASP A 62 -0.44 17.42 -11.12
CA ASP A 62 -1.13 18.12 -12.22
C ASP A 62 -2.50 17.51 -12.59
N VAL A 63 -2.96 16.48 -11.86
CA VAL A 63 -4.24 15.84 -12.14
C VAL A 63 -5.38 16.60 -11.44
N CYS A 64 -6.01 17.49 -12.22
CA CYS A 64 -7.31 18.14 -12.05
C CYS A 64 -7.83 18.36 -10.59
N PRO A 65 -7.92 19.62 -10.10
CA PRO A 65 -8.42 19.94 -8.76
C PRO A 65 -9.88 19.52 -8.49
N SER A 66 -10.68 19.31 -9.54
CA SER A 66 -12.15 19.23 -9.50
C SER A 66 -12.75 17.82 -9.51
N ALA A 67 -11.95 16.75 -9.50
CA ALA A 67 -12.48 15.40 -9.46
C ALA A 67 -12.89 15.00 -8.03
N GLY A 68 -14.20 14.98 -7.75
CA GLY A 68 -14.81 14.72 -6.43
C GLY A 68 -14.63 13.32 -5.84
N LEU A 69 -13.86 12.43 -6.48
CA LEU A 69 -13.53 11.08 -6.00
C LEU A 69 -12.06 11.03 -5.54
N ARG A 70 -11.74 11.76 -4.47
CA ARG A 70 -10.38 11.79 -3.91
C ARG A 70 -10.13 10.63 -2.96
N CYS A 71 -9.58 9.54 -3.48
CA CYS A 71 -8.80 8.58 -2.68
C CYS A 71 -7.44 9.22 -2.31
N GLY A 72 -7.44 10.20 -1.40
CA GLY A 72 -6.21 10.70 -0.75
C GLY A 72 -5.13 11.34 -1.64
N GLY A 73 -5.43 11.68 -2.90
CA GLY A 73 -4.50 12.36 -3.82
C GLY A 73 -3.74 11.47 -4.81
N TYR A 74 -3.83 10.14 -4.72
CA TYR A 74 -3.07 9.22 -5.58
C TYR A 74 -3.85 8.70 -6.82
N GLY A 75 -5.16 8.98 -6.92
CA GLY A 75 -6.01 8.36 -7.95
C GLY A 75 -6.15 6.84 -7.77
N SER A 76 -6.99 6.20 -8.58
CA SER A 76 -7.22 4.75 -8.52
C SER A 76 -7.56 4.21 -9.90
N ALA A 77 -7.08 3.01 -10.23
CA ALA A 77 -7.36 2.33 -11.48
C ALA A 77 -8.05 0.99 -11.19
N VAL A 78 -9.21 0.75 -11.81
CA VAL A 78 -10.03 -0.46 -11.58
C VAL A 78 -9.23 -1.72 -11.86
N VAL A 79 -8.38 -1.73 -12.89
CA VAL A 79 -7.54 -2.89 -13.26
C VAL A 79 -6.62 -3.36 -12.13
N VAL A 80 -6.21 -2.44 -11.24
CA VAL A 80 -5.39 -2.78 -10.08
C VAL A 80 -6.27 -3.04 -8.86
N THR A 81 -7.26 -2.19 -8.57
CA THR A 81 -8.10 -2.37 -7.38
C THR A 81 -8.99 -3.61 -7.43
N SER A 82 -9.40 -4.08 -8.62
CA SER A 82 -10.16 -5.32 -8.76
C SER A 82 -9.32 -6.58 -8.49
N SER A 83 -8.00 -6.46 -8.58
CA SER A 83 -7.06 -7.58 -8.39
C SER A 83 -6.51 -7.65 -6.96
N PHE A 84 -6.79 -6.64 -6.13
CA PHE A 84 -6.43 -6.58 -4.70
C PHE A 84 -7.48 -7.24 -3.84
#